data_AF-A0A7Y0KNG2-F1
#
_entry.id   AF-A0A7Y0KNG2-F1
#
_cell.length_a   1.000
_cell.length_b   1.000
_cell.length_c   1.000
_cell.angle_alpha   90.00
_cell.angle_beta   90.00
_cell.angle_gamma   90.00
#
_symmetry.space_group_name_H-M   'P 1'
#
loop_
_entity.id
_entity.type
_entity.pdbx_description
1 polymer ?
#
loop_
_entity_poly.entity_id
_entity_poly.type
_entity_poly.pdbx_seq_one_letter_code
_entity_poly.pdbx_strand_id
1 'polypeptide(L)'
;MSVHTAMNLGGPPAVVAYAMAAGVVALLLPPAIGLLERTPSWVLPAVAVACLATLTVVFVVGVPRSADLVLGVGSDRANALDVALGELAAGRYPYTATTYLGNPITPLPGALLLAAPFRFLAGTAAWQNVVWTALLLPLLNGGWRLRAGPTLLWLLTVAGGLEVWREFLVGDDLVSGAVPALAAVIWTLRAARPDDGGSVRVLTAAAVALGVTTCTRPHLALVVVIVAAAVGLRAGRNRGLLVGGVAATAWVVLIVPFLLGGSARFSPLHVAAKVTDERGLSPAIVAIALVAAVLLGAALWRVRPTSDIAVGWFCAAVLAAPSLLSLARALFETGAVWGADLTLGAVAVPFAAWAVVAGVPVPSTAPRGEDPVPLAA
;
A
#
# COMPACT_ATOMS: atom_id res chain seq x y z
N MET A 1 9.85 8.46 4.68
CA MET A 1 11.16 8.51 5.36
C MET A 1 11.08 7.64 6.60
N SER A 2 12.03 6.73 6.85
CA SER A 2 12.08 5.98 8.12
C SER A 2 13.06 6.63 9.08
N VAL A 3 12.54 7.61 9.82
CA VAL A 3 13.24 8.23 10.94
C VAL A 3 13.63 7.16 11.97
N HIS A 4 12.80 6.15 12.17
CA HIS A 4 13.05 5.04 13.09
C HIS A 4 14.30 4.23 12.71
N THR A 5 14.43 3.81 11.45
CA THR A 5 15.60 3.04 11.00
C THR A 5 16.88 3.87 11.06
N ALA A 6 16.84 5.14 10.63
CA ALA A 6 17.98 6.03 10.75
C ALA A 6 18.37 6.27 12.22
N MET A 7 17.40 6.47 13.10
CA MET A 7 17.61 6.64 14.54
C MET A 7 18.28 5.40 15.17
N ASN A 8 17.83 4.20 14.82
CA ASN A 8 18.45 2.96 15.33
C ASN A 8 19.87 2.74 14.81
N LEU A 9 20.19 3.24 13.61
CA LEU A 9 21.52 3.09 13.01
C LEU A 9 22.54 4.11 13.53
N GLY A 10 22.12 5.32 13.91
CA GLY A 10 23.08 6.37 14.29
C GLY A 10 22.47 7.59 14.99
N GLY A 11 21.30 7.45 15.61
CA GLY A 11 20.65 8.49 16.39
C GLY A 11 20.19 9.71 15.57
N PRO A 12 20.01 10.87 16.23
CA PRO A 12 19.57 12.10 15.55
C PRO A 12 20.46 12.55 14.38
N PRO A 13 21.81 12.44 14.44
CA PRO A 13 22.67 12.77 13.30
C PRO A 13 22.36 11.96 12.05
N ALA A 14 22.08 10.65 12.18
CA ALA A 14 21.72 9.81 11.05
C ALA A 14 20.36 10.21 10.45
N VAL A 15 19.40 10.61 11.29
CA VAL A 15 18.10 11.14 10.83
C VAL A 15 18.30 12.42 10.00
N VAL A 16 19.11 13.36 10.51
CA VAL A 16 19.41 14.63 9.80
C VAL A 16 20.15 14.35 8.50
N ALA A 17 21.18 13.50 8.52
CA ALA A 17 21.92 13.10 7.34
C ALA A 17 21.02 12.47 6.27
N TYR A 18 20.12 11.56 6.68
CA TYR A 18 19.18 10.93 5.76
C TYR A 18 18.15 11.92 5.20
N ALA A 19 17.64 12.84 6.03
CA ALA A 19 16.73 13.89 5.58
C ALA A 19 17.40 14.84 4.57
N MET A 20 18.65 15.25 4.82
CA MET A 20 19.44 16.03 3.88
C MET A 20 19.68 15.28 2.57
N ALA A 21 20.08 14.00 2.64
CA ALA A 21 20.29 13.17 1.46
C ALA A 21 19.00 13.05 0.61
N ALA A 22 17.86 12.82 1.25
CA ALA A 22 16.57 12.79 0.56
C ALA A 22 16.19 14.14 -0.06
N GLY A 23 16.48 15.26 0.62
CA GLY A 23 16.30 16.60 0.08
C GLY A 23 17.16 16.86 -1.16
N VAL A 24 18.45 16.47 -1.11
CA VAL A 24 19.35 16.54 -2.27
C VAL A 24 18.84 15.68 -3.41
N VAL A 25 18.42 14.44 -3.15
CA VAL A 25 17.84 13.56 -4.17
C VAL A 25 16.59 14.17 -4.80
N ALA A 26 15.72 14.80 -4.01
CA ALA A 26 14.53 15.49 -4.53
C ALA A 26 14.91 16.67 -5.43
N LEU A 27 15.93 17.46 -5.07
CA LEU A 27 16.44 18.56 -5.89
C LEU A 27 17.10 18.09 -7.19
N LEU A 28 17.76 16.93 -7.16
CA LEU A 28 18.41 16.32 -8.34
C LEU A 28 17.43 15.52 -9.22
N LEU A 29 16.18 15.34 -8.79
CA LEU A 29 15.20 14.54 -9.51
C LEU A 29 14.86 15.12 -10.90
N PRO A 30 14.53 16.42 -11.07
CA PRO A 30 14.22 16.97 -12.38
C PRO A 30 15.36 16.82 -13.41
N PRO A 31 16.63 17.19 -13.13
CA PRO A 31 17.71 16.99 -14.10
C PRO A 31 18.00 15.51 -14.38
N ALA A 32 17.85 14.63 -13.38
CA ALA A 32 18.00 13.19 -13.59
C ALA A 32 16.93 12.61 -14.53
N ILE A 33 15.68 13.07 -14.42
CA ILE A 33 14.61 12.70 -15.36
C ILE A 33 14.98 13.15 -16.78
N GLY A 34 15.39 14.42 -16.96
CA GLY A 34 15.77 14.94 -18.27
C GLY A 34 16.96 14.21 -18.90
N LEU A 35 17.91 13.72 -18.09
CA LEU A 35 19.01 12.88 -18.57
C LEU A 35 18.51 11.49 -18.99
N LEU A 36 17.66 10.85 -18.18
CA LEU A 36 17.10 9.53 -18.46
C LEU A 36 16.20 9.52 -19.71
N GLU A 37 15.47 10.60 -19.98
CA GLU A 37 14.67 10.73 -21.20
C GLU A 37 15.50 10.73 -22.49
N ARG A 38 16.78 11.09 -22.40
CA ARG A 38 17.74 11.07 -23.52
C ARG A 38 18.45 9.72 -23.67
N THR A 39 18.27 8.80 -22.73
CA THR A 39 18.91 7.49 -22.80
C THR A 39 18.21 6.56 -23.79
N PRO A 40 18.93 5.57 -24.35
CA PRO A 40 18.29 4.54 -25.17
C PRO A 40 17.13 3.86 -24.44
N SER A 41 16.08 3.49 -25.18
CA SER A 41 14.84 2.94 -24.62
C SER A 41 15.00 1.64 -23.81
N TRP A 42 16.11 0.92 -24.00
CA TRP A 42 16.42 -0.31 -23.24
C TRP A 42 17.00 -0.04 -21.84
N VAL A 43 17.51 1.17 -21.57
CA VAL A 43 18.19 1.49 -20.31
C VAL A 43 17.23 1.44 -19.13
N LEU A 44 16.04 2.05 -19.23
CA LEU A 44 15.06 2.05 -18.13
C LEU A 44 14.61 0.63 -17.75
N PRO A 45 14.20 -0.25 -18.70
CA PRO A 45 13.93 -1.65 -18.39
C PRO A 45 15.12 -2.37 -17.76
N ALA A 46 16.33 -2.18 -18.28
CA ALA A 46 17.52 -2.84 -17.75
C ALA A 46 17.81 -2.44 -16.30
N VAL A 47 17.69 -1.14 -15.97
CA VAL A 47 17.85 -0.64 -14.59
C VAL A 47 16.76 -1.18 -13.67
N ALA A 48 15.49 -1.20 -14.12
CA ALA A 48 14.40 -1.73 -13.33
C ALA A 48 14.57 -3.24 -13.05
N VAL A 49 14.97 -4.02 -14.06
CA VAL A 49 15.27 -5.45 -13.93
C VAL A 49 16.46 -5.68 -13.00
N ALA A 50 17.54 -4.91 -13.15
CA ALA A 50 18.70 -5.01 -12.27
C ALA A 50 18.34 -4.69 -10.81
N CYS A 51 17.51 -3.66 -10.58
CA CYS A 51 17.01 -3.33 -9.25
C CYS A 51 16.17 -4.46 -8.66
N LEU A 52 15.21 -5.00 -9.41
CA LEU A 52 14.39 -6.15 -8.97
C LEU A 52 15.23 -7.40 -8.70
N ALA A 53 16.21 -7.68 -9.54
CA ALA A 53 17.14 -8.80 -9.34
C ALA A 53 17.94 -8.62 -8.04
N THR A 54 18.48 -7.42 -7.80
CA THR A 54 19.19 -7.11 -6.55
C THR A 54 18.28 -7.28 -5.33
N LEU A 55 17.06 -6.75 -5.36
CA LEU A 55 16.10 -6.91 -4.25
C LEU A 55 15.73 -8.38 -4.03
N THR A 56 15.58 -9.15 -5.10
CA THR A 56 15.29 -10.58 -5.03
C THR A 56 16.46 -11.33 -4.42
N VAL A 57 17.70 -11.03 -4.82
CA VAL A 57 18.92 -11.61 -4.22
C VAL A 57 18.99 -11.24 -2.74
N VAL A 58 18.77 -9.98 -2.39
CA VAL A 58 18.78 -9.50 -1.00
C VAL A 58 17.69 -10.20 -0.19
N PHE A 59 16.51 -10.42 -0.76
CA PHE A 59 15.43 -11.16 -0.12
C PHE A 59 15.81 -12.64 0.09
N VAL A 60 16.24 -13.34 -0.97
CA VAL A 60 16.59 -14.77 -0.94
C VAL A 60 17.77 -15.04 0.00
N VAL A 61 18.75 -14.13 0.06
CA VAL A 61 19.95 -14.29 0.88
C VAL A 61 19.75 -13.74 2.29
N GLY A 62 19.02 -12.63 2.44
CA GLY A 62 18.82 -11.91 3.69
C GLY A 62 17.79 -12.57 4.60
N VAL A 63 16.67 -13.07 4.06
CA VAL A 63 15.57 -13.64 4.85
C VAL A 63 15.99 -14.94 5.58
N PRO A 64 16.68 -15.91 4.95
CA PRO A 64 17.14 -17.10 5.68
C PRO A 64 18.16 -16.74 6.76
N ARG A 65 19.08 -15.80 6.48
CA ARG A 65 20.09 -15.37 7.46
C ARG A 65 19.48 -14.62 8.63
N SER A 66 18.43 -13.84 8.42
CA SER A 66 17.70 -13.19 9.51
C SER A 66 16.89 -14.19 10.33
N ALA A 67 16.53 -15.35 9.78
CA ALA A 67 15.95 -16.46 10.53
C ALA A 67 17.01 -17.25 11.35
N ASP A 68 18.21 -17.47 10.80
CA ASP A 68 19.25 -18.30 11.44
C ASP A 68 20.09 -17.55 12.49
N LEU A 69 20.26 -16.23 12.38
CA LEU A 69 21.28 -15.53 13.17
C LEU A 69 20.83 -15.05 14.55
N VAL A 70 19.53 -14.94 14.85
CA VAL A 70 19.00 -14.74 16.22
C VAL A 70 17.51 -15.12 16.18
N LEU A 71 17.00 -15.79 17.22
CA LEU A 71 15.57 -15.76 17.56
C LEU A 71 15.10 -14.29 17.59
N GLY A 72 14.55 -13.74 16.50
CA GLY A 72 14.04 -12.37 16.48
C GLY A 72 14.30 -11.48 15.26
N VAL A 73 14.97 -11.89 14.18
CA VAL A 73 15.25 -10.97 13.04
C VAL A 73 14.41 -11.26 11.77
N GLY A 74 13.60 -12.32 11.78
CA GLY A 74 12.52 -12.49 10.79
C GLY A 74 11.38 -11.48 11.00
N SER A 75 10.53 -11.31 10.00
CA SER A 75 9.31 -10.49 10.13
C SER A 75 8.25 -11.29 10.84
N ASP A 76 7.89 -10.84 12.03
CA ASP A 76 6.73 -11.33 12.78
C ASP A 76 5.46 -11.34 11.90
N ARG A 77 5.32 -10.37 11.00
CA ARG A 77 4.16 -10.25 10.10
C ARG A 77 4.17 -11.28 8.97
N ALA A 78 5.31 -11.54 8.33
CA ALA A 78 5.38 -12.61 7.33
C ALA A 78 5.16 -13.98 7.98
N ASN A 79 5.76 -14.20 9.15
CA ASN A 79 5.52 -15.42 9.90
C ASN A 79 4.04 -15.57 10.28
N ALA A 80 3.36 -14.48 10.65
CA ALA A 80 1.94 -14.51 10.95
C ALA A 80 1.11 -15.01 9.75
N LEU A 81 1.44 -14.60 8.52
CA LEU A 81 0.79 -15.10 7.32
C LEU A 81 1.08 -16.59 7.09
N ASP A 82 2.34 -17.01 7.23
CA ASP A 82 2.75 -18.41 7.04
C ASP A 82 2.10 -19.35 8.05
N VAL A 83 2.03 -18.94 9.33
CA VAL A 83 1.38 -19.67 10.42
C VAL A 83 -0.13 -19.73 10.18
N ALA A 84 -0.79 -18.60 9.92
CA ALA A 84 -2.23 -18.56 9.68
C ALA A 84 -2.65 -19.41 8.48
N LEU A 85 -1.89 -19.35 7.38
CA LEU A 85 -2.15 -20.19 6.20
C LEU A 85 -1.88 -21.67 6.47
N GLY A 86 -0.87 -21.99 7.29
CA GLY A 86 -0.61 -23.35 7.76
C GLY A 86 -1.77 -23.92 8.60
N GLU A 87 -2.31 -23.11 9.52
CA GLU A 87 -3.49 -23.47 10.32
C GLU A 87 -4.72 -23.70 9.43
N LEU A 88 -4.98 -22.80 8.48
CA LEU A 88 -6.08 -22.94 7.53
C LEU A 88 -5.95 -24.22 6.69
N ALA A 89 -4.75 -24.51 6.17
CA ALA A 89 -4.49 -25.72 5.40
C ALA A 89 -4.69 -27.00 6.23
N ALA A 90 -4.49 -26.92 7.54
CA ALA A 90 -4.74 -28.01 8.48
C ALA A 90 -6.19 -28.06 9.00
N GLY A 91 -7.10 -27.24 8.46
CA GLY A 91 -8.49 -27.17 8.89
C GLY A 91 -8.69 -26.58 10.28
N ARG A 92 -7.69 -25.87 10.81
CA ARG A 92 -7.72 -25.21 12.12
C ARG A 92 -8.02 -23.72 11.98
N TYR A 93 -8.50 -23.15 13.08
CA TYR A 93 -8.81 -21.73 13.15
C TYR A 93 -7.50 -20.91 13.26
N PRO A 94 -7.18 -20.02 12.31
CA PRO A 94 -5.84 -19.44 12.23
C PRO A 94 -5.53 -18.39 13.29
N TYR A 95 -6.54 -17.70 13.80
CA TYR A 95 -6.36 -16.55 14.70
C TYR A 95 -6.15 -16.91 16.18
N THR A 96 -6.16 -18.21 16.52
CA THR A 96 -5.73 -18.70 17.83
C THR A 96 -4.26 -19.08 17.89
N ALA A 97 -3.59 -19.19 16.74
CA ALA A 97 -2.17 -19.42 16.69
C ALA A 97 -1.39 -18.14 17.04
N THR A 98 -0.11 -18.32 17.33
CA THR A 98 0.83 -17.22 17.57
C THR A 98 2.01 -17.35 16.64
N THR A 99 2.67 -16.22 16.38
CA THR A 99 3.93 -16.20 15.66
C THR A 99 5.05 -16.84 16.48
N TYR A 100 6.25 -16.97 15.90
CA TYR A 100 7.44 -17.42 16.63
C TYR A 100 7.85 -16.49 17.80
N LEU A 101 7.40 -15.22 17.79
CA LEU A 101 7.58 -14.28 18.92
C LEU A 101 6.47 -14.37 19.96
N GLY A 102 5.51 -15.29 19.80
CA GLY A 102 4.34 -15.39 20.67
C GLY A 102 3.31 -14.28 20.42
N ASN A 103 3.45 -13.50 19.35
CA ASN A 103 2.50 -12.44 19.03
C ASN A 103 1.22 -13.02 18.40
N PRO A 104 0.07 -12.37 18.63
CA PRO A 104 -1.17 -12.73 17.96
C PRO A 104 -1.09 -12.48 16.45
N ILE A 105 -1.80 -13.29 15.66
CA ILE A 105 -1.95 -13.07 14.22
C ILE A 105 -2.77 -11.79 13.97
N THR A 106 -2.13 -10.75 13.44
CA THR A 106 -2.78 -9.44 13.18
C THR A 106 -3.32 -9.22 11.75
N PRO A 107 -2.80 -9.86 10.67
CA PRO A 107 -3.32 -9.64 9.32
C PRO A 107 -4.81 -10.04 9.18
N LEU A 108 -5.60 -9.22 8.49
CA LEU A 108 -7.01 -9.53 8.20
C LEU A 108 -7.12 -10.60 7.10
N PRO A 109 -8.29 -11.25 6.92
CA PRO A 109 -8.44 -12.37 6.00
C PRO A 109 -8.11 -12.06 4.53
N GLY A 110 -8.25 -10.81 4.09
CA GLY A 110 -7.81 -10.39 2.75
C GLY A 110 -6.31 -10.53 2.55
N ALA A 111 -5.50 -10.33 3.60
CA ALA A 111 -4.06 -10.56 3.54
C ALA A 111 -3.74 -12.05 3.42
N LEU A 112 -4.47 -12.92 4.12
CA LEU A 112 -4.33 -14.38 3.98
C LEU A 112 -4.63 -14.81 2.53
N LEU A 113 -5.72 -14.29 1.94
CA LEU A 113 -6.10 -14.61 0.57
C LEU A 113 -5.04 -14.17 -0.45
N LEU A 114 -4.48 -12.97 -0.29
CA LEU A 114 -3.43 -12.46 -1.19
C LEU A 114 -2.09 -13.19 -1.00
N ALA A 115 -1.78 -13.63 0.23
CA ALA A 115 -0.55 -14.32 0.57
C ALA A 115 -0.58 -15.83 0.20
N ALA A 116 -1.76 -16.44 0.18
CA ALA A 116 -1.98 -17.85 -0.10
C ALA A 116 -1.20 -18.39 -1.32
N PRO A 117 -1.29 -17.79 -2.53
CA PRO A 117 -0.56 -18.32 -3.69
C PRO A 117 0.96 -18.36 -3.46
N PHE A 118 1.52 -17.37 -2.77
CA PHE A 118 2.95 -17.32 -2.48
C PHE A 118 3.37 -18.39 -1.46
N ARG A 119 2.60 -18.55 -0.38
CA ARG A 119 2.85 -19.58 0.64
C ARG A 119 2.81 -20.99 0.06
N PHE A 120 1.83 -21.29 -0.78
CA PHE A 120 1.62 -22.64 -1.29
C PHE A 120 2.49 -22.98 -2.50
N LEU A 121 2.85 -22.00 -3.34
CA LEU A 121 3.70 -22.25 -4.51
C LEU A 121 5.20 -22.11 -4.20
N ALA A 122 5.57 -21.15 -3.36
CA ALA A 122 6.97 -20.78 -3.11
C ALA A 122 7.43 -21.04 -1.66
N GLY A 123 6.58 -21.66 -0.84
CA GLY A 123 6.89 -22.10 0.52
C GLY A 123 6.77 -21.02 1.60
N THR A 124 6.73 -19.73 1.23
CA THR A 124 6.55 -18.61 2.16
C THR A 124 5.73 -17.47 1.53
N ALA A 125 4.87 -16.85 2.34
CA ALA A 125 4.09 -15.67 2.01
C ALA A 125 4.96 -14.46 1.68
N ALA A 126 6.19 -14.40 2.21
CA ALA A 126 7.08 -13.25 2.05
C ALA A 126 7.44 -12.95 0.58
N TRP A 127 7.35 -13.94 -0.32
CA TRP A 127 7.52 -13.75 -1.77
C TRP A 127 6.56 -12.73 -2.38
N GLN A 128 5.42 -12.47 -1.73
CA GLN A 128 4.49 -11.43 -2.15
C GLN A 128 5.16 -10.05 -2.23
N ASN A 129 6.17 -9.78 -1.39
CA ASN A 129 6.86 -8.49 -1.38
C ASN A 129 7.56 -8.19 -2.70
N VAL A 130 8.26 -9.18 -3.25
CA VAL A 130 8.95 -9.06 -4.54
C VAL A 130 7.93 -8.79 -5.65
N VAL A 131 6.84 -9.57 -5.67
CA VAL A 131 5.81 -9.46 -6.71
C VAL A 131 5.05 -8.14 -6.65
N TRP A 132 4.62 -7.72 -5.46
CA TRP A 132 3.89 -6.46 -5.30
C TRP A 132 4.78 -5.24 -5.55
N THR A 133 6.05 -5.27 -5.15
CA THR A 133 7.00 -4.21 -5.50
C THR A 133 7.26 -4.14 -7.01
N ALA A 134 7.36 -5.28 -7.69
CA ALA A 134 7.45 -5.32 -9.15
C ALA A 134 6.18 -4.76 -9.81
N LEU A 135 5.00 -5.09 -9.29
CA LEU A 135 3.71 -4.60 -9.79
C LEU A 135 3.54 -3.08 -9.61
N LEU A 136 4.18 -2.46 -8.62
CA LEU A 136 4.13 -1.02 -8.43
C LEU A 136 4.68 -0.25 -9.64
N LEU A 137 5.69 -0.80 -10.33
CA LEU A 137 6.33 -0.14 -11.48
C LEU A 137 5.34 0.13 -12.64
N PRO A 138 4.62 -0.86 -13.20
CA PRO A 138 3.63 -0.59 -14.24
C PRO A 138 2.44 0.23 -13.74
N LEU A 139 2.06 0.13 -12.45
CA LEU A 139 0.99 0.96 -11.89
C LEU A 139 1.35 2.44 -11.90
N LEU A 140 2.56 2.79 -11.47
CA LEU A 140 3.08 4.16 -11.54
C LEU A 140 3.22 4.62 -13.00
N ASN A 141 3.70 3.75 -13.89
CA ASN A 141 3.83 4.10 -15.30
C ASN A 141 2.49 4.22 -16.03
N GLY A 142 1.39 3.73 -15.45
CA GLY A 142 0.07 3.68 -16.07
C GLY A 142 -0.10 2.52 -17.06
N GLY A 143 0.88 1.62 -17.14
CA GLY A 143 0.99 0.49 -18.07
C GLY A 143 2.42 -0.07 -18.12
N TRP A 144 2.71 -0.98 -19.04
CA TRP A 144 4.02 -1.66 -19.13
C TRP A 144 5.13 -0.82 -19.79
N ARG A 145 4.77 0.28 -20.47
CA ARG A 145 5.76 1.17 -21.09
C ARG A 145 6.36 2.07 -20.02
N LEU A 146 7.66 1.89 -19.77
CA LEU A 146 8.39 2.66 -18.76
C LEU A 146 8.64 4.10 -19.23
N ARG A 147 8.43 5.05 -18.31
CA ARG A 147 8.70 6.48 -18.43
C ARG A 147 9.72 6.86 -17.37
N ALA A 148 10.62 7.79 -17.69
CA ALA A 148 11.74 8.16 -16.81
C ALA A 148 11.27 8.63 -15.42
N GLY A 149 10.36 9.61 -15.36
CA GLY A 149 9.85 10.15 -14.09
C GLY A 149 9.24 9.08 -13.15
N PRO A 150 8.20 8.34 -13.56
CA PRO A 150 7.59 7.30 -12.74
C PRO A 150 8.54 6.17 -12.37
N THR A 151 9.43 5.77 -13.30
CA THR A 151 10.43 4.72 -13.04
C THR A 151 11.47 5.19 -12.02
N LEU A 152 11.91 6.44 -12.10
CA LEU A 152 12.83 7.01 -11.12
C LEU A 152 12.15 7.17 -9.75
N LEU A 153 10.88 7.57 -9.70
CA LEU A 153 10.12 7.61 -8.45
C LEU A 153 9.94 6.21 -7.84
N TRP A 154 9.70 5.20 -8.68
CA TRP A 154 9.68 3.79 -8.24
C TRP A 154 11.05 3.39 -7.67
N LEU A 155 12.15 3.67 -8.37
CA LEU A 155 13.52 3.40 -7.89
C LEU A 155 13.81 4.10 -6.56
N LEU A 156 13.40 5.37 -6.40
CA LEU A 156 13.58 6.09 -5.14
C LEU A 156 12.72 5.53 -4.01
N THR A 157 11.50 5.10 -4.32
CA THR A 157 10.61 4.47 -3.35
C THR A 157 11.23 3.16 -2.85
N VAL A 158 11.71 2.33 -3.77
CA VAL A 158 12.13 0.96 -3.49
C VAL A 158 13.59 0.89 -3.03
N ALA A 159 14.51 1.55 -3.72
CA ALA A 159 15.94 1.54 -3.41
C ALA A 159 16.37 2.71 -2.51
N GLY A 160 15.66 3.84 -2.51
CA GLY A 160 15.99 4.99 -1.66
C GLY A 160 15.34 4.94 -0.27
N GLY A 161 14.28 4.17 -0.10
CA GLY A 161 13.56 4.03 1.17
C GLY A 161 14.25 3.04 2.11
N LEU A 162 14.91 3.51 3.16
CA LEU A 162 15.51 2.63 4.20
C LEU A 162 14.46 1.68 4.81
N GLU A 163 13.21 2.12 4.89
CA GLU A 163 12.12 1.26 5.36
C GLU A 163 11.83 0.11 4.42
N VAL A 164 11.83 0.37 3.11
CA VAL A 164 11.59 -0.69 2.12
C VAL A 164 12.72 -1.71 2.19
N TRP A 165 13.97 -1.28 2.33
CA TRP A 165 15.10 -2.19 2.57
C TRP A 165 14.94 -3.00 3.86
N ARG A 166 14.57 -2.36 4.97
CA ARG A 166 14.29 -3.05 6.24
C ARG A 166 13.17 -4.07 6.05
N GLU A 167 12.08 -3.68 5.40
CA GLU A 167 10.94 -4.56 5.14
C GLU A 167 11.32 -5.74 4.24
N PHE A 168 12.15 -5.54 3.22
CA PHE A 168 12.62 -6.64 2.36
C PHE A 168 13.59 -7.59 3.08
N LEU A 169 14.52 -7.06 3.88
CA LEU A 169 15.50 -7.85 4.62
C LEU A 169 14.84 -8.71 5.71
N VAL A 170 13.81 -8.17 6.35
CA VAL A 170 13.10 -8.82 7.46
C VAL A 170 11.91 -9.63 6.93
N GLY A 171 11.37 -9.30 5.76
CA GLY A 171 10.15 -9.88 5.19
C GLY A 171 8.86 -9.21 5.67
N ASP A 172 8.90 -7.95 6.11
CA ASP A 172 7.71 -7.16 6.46
C ASP A 172 6.98 -6.68 5.20
N ASP A 173 5.69 -6.36 5.30
CA ASP A 173 4.79 -6.23 4.13
C ASP A 173 3.96 -4.93 4.12
N LEU A 174 4.37 -3.88 4.84
CA LEU A 174 3.60 -2.63 4.91
C LEU A 174 3.51 -1.94 3.55
N VAL A 175 4.67 -1.64 2.94
CA VAL A 175 4.72 -0.89 1.68
C VAL A 175 4.22 -1.76 0.53
N SER A 176 4.74 -2.99 0.43
CA SER A 176 4.36 -3.95 -0.61
C SER A 176 2.88 -4.36 -0.50
N GLY A 177 2.38 -4.59 0.72
CA GLY A 177 0.99 -4.97 0.98
C GLY A 177 -0.04 -3.89 0.65
N ALA A 178 0.38 -2.62 0.52
CA ALA A 178 -0.47 -1.54 0.06
C ALA A 178 -0.66 -1.52 -1.47
N VAL A 179 0.25 -2.13 -2.24
CA VAL A 179 0.24 -2.09 -3.71
C VAL A 179 -0.99 -2.78 -4.31
N PRO A 180 -1.46 -3.94 -3.83
CA PRO A 180 -2.73 -4.52 -4.30
C PRO A 180 -3.93 -3.58 -4.12
N ALA A 181 -4.00 -2.88 -2.98
CA ALA A 181 -5.07 -1.90 -2.72
C ALA A 181 -4.98 -0.71 -3.69
N LEU A 182 -3.76 -0.20 -3.94
CA LEU A 182 -3.53 0.83 -4.95
C LEU A 182 -3.95 0.37 -6.35
N ALA A 183 -3.60 -0.85 -6.75
CA ALA A 183 -3.99 -1.43 -8.03
C ALA A 183 -5.52 -1.47 -8.18
N ALA A 184 -6.22 -1.91 -7.12
CA ALA A 184 -7.68 -1.95 -7.09
C ALA A 184 -8.31 -0.55 -7.12
N VAL A 185 -7.70 0.45 -6.45
CA VAL A 185 -8.11 1.86 -6.57
C VAL A 185 -8.02 2.33 -8.02
N ILE A 186 -6.87 2.16 -8.66
CA ILE A 186 -6.64 2.59 -10.05
C ILE A 186 -7.64 1.90 -10.99
N TRP A 187 -7.84 0.59 -10.84
CA TRP A 187 -8.79 -0.16 -11.65
C TRP A 187 -10.23 0.33 -11.46
N THR A 188 -10.64 0.58 -10.21
CA THR A 188 -11.99 1.08 -9.88
C THR A 188 -12.24 2.47 -10.47
N LEU A 189 -11.28 3.39 -10.34
CA LEU A 189 -11.41 4.74 -10.89
C LEU A 189 -11.47 4.74 -12.43
N ARG A 190 -10.70 3.86 -13.08
CA ARG A 190 -10.75 3.67 -14.54
C ARG A 190 -12.09 3.07 -14.97
N ALA A 191 -12.55 2.01 -14.31
CA ALA A 191 -13.83 1.36 -14.61
C ALA A 191 -15.05 2.27 -14.41
N ALA A 192 -14.92 3.33 -13.61
CA ALA A 192 -15.98 4.30 -13.35
C ALA A 192 -16.10 5.41 -14.42
N ARG A 193 -15.11 5.59 -15.31
CA ARG A 193 -15.11 6.67 -16.30
C ARG A 193 -16.33 6.58 -17.23
N PRO A 194 -17.08 7.68 -17.47
CA PRO A 194 -18.29 7.66 -18.30
C PRO A 194 -18.02 7.29 -19.76
N ASP A 195 -16.93 7.80 -20.32
CA ASP A 195 -16.64 7.78 -21.76
C ASP A 195 -16.26 6.39 -22.29
N ASP A 196 -15.76 5.50 -21.43
CA ASP A 196 -15.27 4.18 -21.81
C ASP A 196 -16.40 3.12 -21.93
N GLY A 197 -17.67 3.53 -21.91
CA GLY A 197 -18.81 2.60 -21.88
C GLY A 197 -18.74 1.65 -20.67
N GLY A 198 -18.13 2.11 -19.57
CA GLY A 198 -17.71 1.31 -18.42
C GLY A 198 -18.79 0.32 -17.97
N SER A 199 -18.57 -0.96 -18.25
CA SER A 199 -19.51 -2.02 -17.90
C SER A 199 -19.67 -2.09 -16.39
N VAL A 200 -20.91 -2.08 -15.90
CA VAL A 200 -21.24 -2.28 -14.47
C VAL A 200 -20.59 -3.56 -13.94
N ARG A 201 -20.41 -4.59 -14.79
CA ARG A 201 -19.71 -5.83 -14.44
C ARG A 201 -18.24 -5.59 -14.10
N VAL A 202 -17.54 -4.79 -14.90
CA VAL A 202 -16.12 -4.44 -14.66
C VAL A 202 -15.99 -3.59 -13.40
N LEU A 203 -16.89 -2.62 -13.19
CA LEU A 203 -16.90 -1.81 -11.96
C LEU A 203 -17.18 -2.67 -10.72
N THR A 204 -18.08 -3.63 -10.83
CA THR A 204 -18.39 -4.58 -9.74
C THR A 204 -17.18 -5.46 -9.43
N ALA A 205 -16.50 -6.02 -10.45
CA ALA A 205 -15.29 -6.81 -10.26
C ALA A 205 -14.16 -5.98 -9.62
N ALA A 206 -13.97 -4.74 -10.06
CA ALA A 206 -13.00 -3.82 -9.46
C ALA A 206 -13.35 -3.48 -7.99
N ALA A 207 -14.64 -3.31 -7.68
CA ALA A 207 -15.10 -3.08 -6.30
C ALA A 207 -14.91 -4.31 -5.40
N VAL A 208 -15.09 -5.54 -5.92
CA VAL A 208 -14.74 -6.77 -5.19
C VAL A 208 -13.24 -6.81 -4.90
N ALA A 209 -12.41 -6.56 -5.91
CA ALA A 209 -10.95 -6.49 -5.73
C ALA A 209 -10.56 -5.40 -4.71
N LEU A 210 -11.23 -4.25 -4.72
CA LEU A 210 -11.02 -3.18 -3.75
C LEU A 210 -11.38 -3.64 -2.33
N GLY A 211 -12.51 -4.31 -2.14
CA GLY A 211 -12.90 -4.88 -0.85
C GLY A 211 -11.90 -5.90 -0.34
N VAL A 212 -11.50 -6.86 -1.17
CA VAL A 212 -10.52 -7.91 -0.82
C VAL A 212 -9.17 -7.30 -0.44
N THR A 213 -8.64 -6.40 -1.26
CA THR A 213 -7.28 -5.86 -1.08
C THR A 213 -7.20 -4.84 0.06
N THR A 214 -8.29 -4.14 0.36
CA THR A 214 -8.37 -3.29 1.57
C THR A 214 -8.65 -4.09 2.82
N CYS A 215 -9.23 -5.29 2.73
CA CYS A 215 -9.43 -6.23 3.85
C CYS A 215 -8.12 -6.93 4.29
N THR A 216 -6.98 -6.31 4.05
CA THR A 216 -5.67 -6.75 4.54
C THR A 216 -5.34 -6.12 5.89
N ARG A 217 -5.79 -4.87 6.13
CA ARG A 217 -5.56 -4.11 7.37
C ARG A 217 -6.76 -3.20 7.70
N PRO A 218 -7.10 -2.99 8.99
CA PRO A 218 -8.27 -2.18 9.38
C PRO A 218 -8.32 -0.76 8.79
N HIS A 219 -7.18 -0.05 8.79
CA HIS A 219 -7.12 1.34 8.34
C HIS A 219 -7.27 1.49 6.82
N LEU A 220 -7.02 0.44 6.03
CA LEU A 220 -7.27 0.45 4.59
C LEU A 220 -8.77 0.47 4.25
N ALA A 221 -9.67 0.17 5.19
CA ALA A 221 -11.11 0.32 4.99
C ALA A 221 -11.51 1.76 4.60
N LEU A 222 -10.78 2.77 5.10
CA LEU A 222 -11.04 4.17 4.77
C LEU A 222 -10.74 4.50 3.30
N VAL A 223 -9.88 3.74 2.62
CA VAL A 223 -9.64 3.86 1.18
C VAL A 223 -10.92 3.55 0.39
N VAL A 224 -11.75 2.60 0.85
CA VAL A 224 -13.04 2.28 0.23
C VAL A 224 -13.96 3.50 0.27
N VAL A 225 -14.02 4.21 1.39
CA VAL A 225 -14.85 5.43 1.55
C VAL A 225 -14.40 6.52 0.58
N ILE A 226 -13.09 6.75 0.47
CA ILE A 226 -12.52 7.74 -0.46
C ILE A 226 -12.86 7.41 -1.91
N VAL A 227 -12.65 6.15 -2.32
CA VAL A 227 -12.88 5.72 -3.70
C VAL A 227 -14.37 5.72 -4.04
N ALA A 228 -15.24 5.24 -3.14
CA ALA A 228 -16.69 5.26 -3.35
C ALA A 228 -17.23 6.70 -3.49
N ALA A 229 -16.73 7.64 -2.67
CA ALA A 229 -17.08 9.06 -2.78
C ALA A 229 -16.59 9.66 -4.10
N ALA A 230 -15.33 9.41 -4.48
CA ALA A 230 -14.77 9.90 -5.73
C ALA A 230 -15.52 9.36 -6.96
N VAL A 231 -15.86 8.07 -6.97
CA VAL A 231 -16.69 7.46 -8.03
C VAL A 231 -18.09 8.09 -8.03
N GLY A 232 -18.69 8.32 -6.86
CA GLY A 232 -19.99 8.97 -6.74
C GLY A 232 -20.01 10.39 -7.31
N LEU A 233 -18.93 11.16 -7.11
CA LEU A 233 -18.77 12.51 -7.62
C LEU A 233 -18.53 12.56 -9.14
N ARG A 234 -17.80 11.58 -9.70
CA ARG A 234 -17.43 11.54 -11.13
C ARG A 234 -18.47 10.88 -12.02
N ALA A 235 -19.08 9.80 -11.52
CA ALA A 235 -19.89 8.88 -12.31
C ALA A 235 -21.32 8.72 -11.77
N GLY A 236 -21.68 9.52 -10.75
CA GLY A 236 -23.01 9.56 -10.15
C GLY A 236 -23.15 8.72 -8.88
N ARG A 237 -24.04 9.16 -7.99
CA ARG A 237 -24.27 8.59 -6.65
C ARG A 237 -24.49 7.07 -6.68
N ASN A 238 -25.23 6.55 -7.66
CA ASN A 238 -25.54 5.13 -7.76
C ASN A 238 -24.27 4.27 -7.97
N ARG A 239 -23.33 4.73 -8.80
CA ARG A 239 -22.05 4.03 -9.01
C ARG A 239 -21.17 4.10 -7.76
N GLY A 240 -21.18 5.22 -7.05
CA GLY A 240 -20.49 5.34 -5.76
C GLY A 240 -21.05 4.38 -4.70
N LEU A 241 -22.38 4.31 -4.58
CA LEU A 241 -23.07 3.37 -3.69
C LEU A 241 -22.80 1.90 -4.08
N LEU A 242 -22.77 1.58 -5.37
CA LEU A 242 -22.41 0.25 -5.86
C LEU A 242 -20.99 -0.12 -5.42
N VAL A 243 -20.00 0.74 -5.68
CA VAL A 243 -18.59 0.48 -5.29
C VAL A 243 -18.47 0.30 -3.78
N GLY A 244 -19.04 1.20 -2.98
CA GLY A 244 -19.01 1.12 -1.53
C GLY A 244 -19.71 -0.13 -1.00
N GLY A 245 -20.91 -0.42 -1.49
CA GLY A 245 -21.71 -1.58 -1.06
C GLY A 245 -21.07 -2.92 -1.43
N VAL A 246 -20.55 -3.06 -2.66
CA VAL A 246 -19.87 -4.30 -3.10
C VAL A 246 -18.56 -4.51 -2.35
N ALA A 247 -17.75 -3.47 -2.17
CA ALA A 247 -16.50 -3.57 -1.41
C ALA A 247 -16.74 -3.89 0.08
N ALA A 248 -17.77 -3.27 0.70
CA ALA A 248 -18.18 -3.60 2.06
C ALA A 248 -18.71 -5.03 2.17
N THR A 249 -19.46 -5.51 1.17
CA THR A 249 -19.94 -6.90 1.15
C THR A 249 -18.78 -7.88 1.07
N ALA A 250 -17.75 -7.61 0.25
CA ALA A 250 -16.55 -8.44 0.20
C ALA A 250 -15.83 -8.49 1.56
N TRP A 251 -15.73 -7.35 2.27
CA TRP A 251 -15.23 -7.30 3.66
C TRP A 251 -16.03 -8.20 4.60
N VAL A 252 -17.35 -8.08 4.58
CA VAL A 252 -18.26 -8.89 5.42
C VAL A 252 -18.08 -10.38 5.11
N VAL A 253 -18.08 -10.76 3.84
CA VAL A 253 -17.89 -12.16 3.40
C VAL A 253 -16.54 -12.72 3.86
N LEU A 254 -15.49 -11.92 3.84
CA LEU A 254 -14.16 -12.35 4.28
C LEU A 254 -14.03 -12.43 5.81
N ILE A 255 -14.64 -11.52 6.57
CA ILE A 255 -14.43 -11.41 8.02
C ILE A 255 -15.44 -12.24 8.82
N VAL A 256 -16.72 -12.23 8.44
CA VAL A 256 -17.78 -12.88 9.22
C VAL A 256 -17.51 -14.36 9.50
N PRO A 257 -17.02 -15.19 8.56
CA PRO A 257 -16.71 -16.59 8.86
C PRO A 257 -15.74 -16.76 10.03
N PHE A 258 -14.75 -15.87 10.16
CA PHE A 258 -13.80 -15.90 11.27
C PHE A 258 -14.43 -15.36 12.57
N LEU A 259 -15.28 -14.33 12.49
CA LEU A 259 -16.02 -13.81 13.64
C LEU A 259 -17.04 -14.81 14.20
N LEU A 260 -17.63 -15.67 13.36
CA LEU A 260 -18.50 -16.78 13.81
C LEU A 260 -17.70 -17.81 14.62
N GLY A 261 -16.39 -17.88 14.39
CA GLY A 261 -15.43 -18.54 15.29
C GLY A 261 -15.29 -17.84 16.64
N GLY A 262 -16.01 -16.77 16.96
CA GLY A 262 -15.97 -16.07 18.24
C GLY A 262 -15.06 -14.85 18.22
N SER A 263 -15.62 -13.69 18.56
CA SER A 263 -14.94 -12.38 18.53
C SER A 263 -13.70 -12.31 19.43
N ALA A 264 -13.71 -13.00 20.58
CA ALA A 264 -12.55 -13.07 21.48
C ALA A 264 -11.36 -13.84 20.87
N ARG A 265 -11.61 -14.75 19.92
CA ARG A 265 -10.58 -15.53 19.22
C ARG A 265 -10.09 -14.82 17.95
N PHE A 266 -10.76 -13.77 17.48
CA PHE A 266 -10.37 -13.04 16.28
C PHE A 266 -9.32 -11.98 16.63
N SER A 267 -8.06 -12.42 16.68
CA SER A 267 -6.90 -11.64 17.11
C SER A 267 -6.65 -10.32 16.38
N PRO A 268 -7.07 -10.06 15.11
CA PRO A 268 -6.95 -8.73 14.51
C PRO A 268 -7.67 -7.62 15.30
N LEU A 269 -8.68 -7.96 16.10
CA LEU A 269 -9.35 -7.00 16.99
C LEU A 269 -8.47 -6.55 18.16
N HIS A 270 -7.39 -7.27 18.49
CA HIS A 270 -6.45 -6.85 19.53
C HIS A 270 -5.77 -5.52 19.20
N VAL A 271 -5.64 -5.16 17.92
CA VAL A 271 -5.09 -3.85 17.53
C VAL A 271 -5.97 -2.70 18.04
N ALA A 272 -7.27 -2.91 18.13
CA ALA A 272 -8.21 -1.93 18.67
C ALA A 272 -8.12 -1.79 20.20
N ALA A 273 -7.62 -2.81 20.90
CA ALA A 273 -7.29 -2.73 22.32
C ALA A 273 -6.21 -1.69 22.60
N LYS A 274 -5.34 -1.35 21.63
CA LYS A 274 -4.37 -0.26 21.79
C LYS A 274 -5.01 1.13 21.96
N VAL A 275 -6.30 1.26 21.60
CA VAL A 275 -7.04 2.52 21.69
C VAL A 275 -8.01 2.52 22.88
N THR A 276 -8.54 1.36 23.25
CA THR A 276 -9.65 1.23 24.21
C THR A 276 -9.32 0.42 25.45
N ASP A 277 -8.11 -0.16 25.55
CA ASP A 277 -7.66 -1.13 26.55
C ASP A 277 -8.51 -2.42 26.65
N GLU A 278 -9.62 -2.52 25.90
CA GLU A 278 -10.49 -3.67 25.83
C GLU A 278 -10.13 -4.59 24.65
N ARG A 279 -10.06 -5.91 24.91
CA ARG A 279 -9.89 -6.91 23.85
C ARG A 279 -11.23 -7.22 23.19
N GLY A 280 -11.25 -7.19 21.85
CA GLY A 280 -12.40 -7.63 21.06
C GLY A 280 -13.14 -6.48 20.37
N LEU A 281 -14.35 -6.77 19.90
CA LEU A 281 -15.20 -5.78 19.23
C LEU A 281 -16.05 -5.08 20.30
N SER A 282 -15.61 -3.92 20.78
CA SER A 282 -16.43 -3.09 21.67
C SER A 282 -17.33 -2.14 20.86
N PRO A 283 -18.49 -1.74 21.39
CA PRO A 283 -19.32 -0.70 20.78
C PRO A 283 -18.55 0.60 20.53
N ALA A 284 -17.57 0.93 21.38
CA ALA A 284 -16.72 2.10 21.25
C ALA A 284 -15.86 2.05 19.97
N ILE A 285 -15.22 0.92 19.67
CA ILE A 285 -14.41 0.75 18.47
C ILE A 285 -15.27 0.92 17.21
N VAL A 286 -16.46 0.32 17.20
CA VAL A 286 -17.42 0.45 16.10
C VAL A 286 -17.86 1.90 15.94
N ALA A 287 -18.19 2.58 17.04
CA ALA A 287 -18.57 3.99 17.03
C ALA A 287 -17.44 4.88 16.49
N ILE A 288 -16.19 4.69 16.94
CA ILE A 288 -15.02 5.43 16.45
C ILE A 288 -14.84 5.22 14.93
N ALA A 289 -14.93 3.97 14.45
CA ALA A 289 -14.80 3.67 13.03
C ALA A 289 -15.92 4.32 12.19
N LEU A 290 -17.17 4.28 12.67
CA LEU A 290 -18.30 4.92 12.02
C LEU A 290 -18.17 6.45 11.99
N VAL A 291 -17.78 7.06 13.12
CA VAL A 291 -17.54 8.51 13.21
C VAL A 291 -16.41 8.92 12.28
N ALA A 292 -15.30 8.18 12.25
CA ALA A 292 -14.20 8.45 11.32
C ALA A 292 -14.65 8.36 9.86
N ALA A 293 -15.44 7.35 9.49
CA ALA A 293 -15.98 7.20 8.15
C ALA A 293 -16.95 8.33 7.77
N VAL A 294 -17.82 8.77 8.69
CA VAL A 294 -18.75 9.89 8.48
C VAL A 294 -18.01 11.21 8.35
N LEU A 295 -17.07 11.50 9.24
CA LEU A 295 -16.25 12.73 9.19
C LEU A 295 -15.43 12.78 7.90
N LEU A 296 -14.84 11.64 7.50
CA LEU A 296 -14.14 11.53 6.22
C LEU A 296 -15.10 11.76 5.05
N GLY A 297 -16.28 11.14 5.06
CA GLY A 297 -17.30 11.36 4.03
C GLY A 297 -17.72 12.83 3.92
N ALA A 298 -17.92 13.52 5.04
CA ALA A 298 -18.25 14.95 5.09
C ALA A 298 -17.09 15.81 4.54
N ALA A 299 -15.85 15.53 4.93
CA ALA A 299 -14.67 16.21 4.41
C ALA A 299 -14.49 16.00 2.91
N LEU A 300 -14.70 14.78 2.41
CA LEU A 300 -14.64 14.46 0.99
C LEU A 300 -15.76 15.14 0.19
N TRP A 301 -16.95 15.31 0.77
CA TRP A 301 -18.03 16.06 0.14
C TRP A 301 -17.71 17.56 0.03
N ARG A 302 -16.97 18.10 0.99
CA ARG A 302 -16.49 19.48 0.97
C ARG A 302 -15.38 19.70 -0.07
N VAL A 303 -14.38 18.82 -0.11
CA VAL A 303 -13.20 19.00 -1.00
C VAL A 303 -13.44 18.46 -2.41
N ARG A 304 -14.34 17.48 -2.57
CA ARG A 304 -14.73 16.86 -3.84
C ARG A 304 -13.56 16.36 -4.67
N PRO A 305 -12.88 15.26 -4.28
CA PRO A 305 -11.73 14.73 -5.03
C PRO A 305 -12.15 14.09 -6.36
N THR A 306 -12.27 14.91 -7.41
CA THR A 306 -12.67 14.49 -8.75
C THR A 306 -11.50 14.05 -9.63
N SER A 307 -10.24 14.31 -9.23
CA SER A 307 -9.05 13.91 -9.99
C SER A 307 -8.34 12.70 -9.34
N ASP A 308 -7.66 11.90 -10.16
CA ASP A 308 -6.89 10.72 -9.69
C ASP A 308 -5.80 11.14 -8.68
N ILE A 309 -5.19 12.30 -8.94
CA ILE A 309 -4.22 12.97 -8.05
C ILE A 309 -4.82 13.22 -6.68
N ALA A 310 -6.01 13.84 -6.61
CA ALA A 310 -6.66 14.16 -5.36
C ALA A 310 -6.98 12.88 -4.57
N VAL A 311 -7.53 11.85 -5.23
CA VAL A 311 -7.82 10.56 -4.60
C VAL A 311 -6.55 9.94 -4.02
N GLY A 312 -5.45 9.94 -4.77
CA GLY A 312 -4.16 9.42 -4.30
C GLY A 312 -3.65 10.14 -3.05
N TRP A 313 -3.71 11.48 -3.02
CA TRP A 313 -3.30 12.26 -1.84
C TRP A 313 -4.22 12.07 -0.64
N PHE A 314 -5.54 11.95 -0.84
CA PHE A 314 -6.46 11.65 0.25
C PHE A 314 -6.20 10.26 0.86
N CYS A 315 -5.99 9.25 0.02
CA CYS A 315 -5.62 7.92 0.49
C CYS A 315 -4.29 7.97 1.26
N ALA A 316 -3.25 8.61 0.70
CA ALA A 316 -1.97 8.74 1.36
C ALA A 316 -2.08 9.46 2.72
N ALA A 317 -2.82 10.57 2.80
CA ALA A 317 -3.02 11.32 4.03
C ALA A 317 -3.71 10.50 5.12
N VAL A 318 -4.79 9.80 4.77
CA VAL A 318 -5.52 8.94 5.72
C VAL A 318 -4.66 7.76 6.19
N LEU A 319 -3.88 7.16 5.30
CA LEU A 319 -2.99 6.05 5.66
C LEU A 319 -1.76 6.51 6.46
N ALA A 320 -1.35 7.78 6.32
CA ALA A 320 -0.29 8.38 7.13
C ALA A 320 -0.77 8.84 8.52
N ALA A 321 -2.08 9.03 8.70
CA ALA A 321 -2.65 9.60 9.92
C ALA A 321 -2.25 8.84 11.21
N PRO A 322 -2.24 7.49 11.28
CA PRO A 322 -1.80 6.78 12.49
C PRO A 322 -0.36 7.13 12.91
N SER A 323 0.58 7.24 11.95
CA SER A 323 1.96 7.63 12.24
C SER A 323 2.06 9.09 12.69
N LEU A 324 1.28 9.98 12.10
CA LEU A 324 1.25 11.40 12.52
C LEU A 324 0.68 11.57 13.93
N LEU A 325 -0.36 10.81 14.26
CA LEU A 325 -0.94 10.79 15.62
C LEU A 325 0.04 10.17 16.62
N SER A 326 0.72 9.09 16.26
CA SER A 326 1.77 8.50 17.11
C SER A 326 2.92 9.47 17.35
N LEU A 327 3.32 10.24 16.33
CA LEU A 327 4.35 11.27 16.44
C LEU A 327 3.92 12.40 17.36
N ALA A 328 2.71 12.93 17.15
CA ALA A 328 2.15 13.97 17.99
C ALA A 328 2.09 13.52 19.46
N ARG A 329 1.58 12.32 19.72
CA ARG A 329 1.54 11.72 21.06
C ARG A 329 2.93 11.63 21.69
N ALA A 330 3.91 11.07 20.97
CA ALA A 330 5.28 10.94 21.48
C ALA A 330 5.91 12.29 21.83
N LEU A 331 5.68 13.32 21.00
CA LEU A 331 6.11 14.69 21.26
C LEU A 331 5.43 15.30 22.49
N PHE A 332 4.13 15.08 22.68
CA PHE A 332 3.41 15.59 23.85
C PHE A 332 3.81 14.87 25.15
N GLU A 333 3.97 13.55 25.14
CA GLU A 333 4.26 12.76 26.33
C GLU A 333 5.74 12.81 26.75
N THR A 334 6.66 12.80 25.77
CA THR A 334 8.10 12.64 26.04
C THR A 334 8.96 13.79 25.55
N GLY A 335 8.40 14.73 24.78
CA GLY A 335 9.18 15.76 24.09
C GLY A 335 10.09 15.22 22.98
N ALA A 336 9.94 13.94 22.61
CA ALA A 336 10.89 13.21 21.79
C ALA A 336 10.20 12.42 20.67
N VAL A 337 10.80 12.44 19.48
CA VAL A 337 10.28 11.74 18.30
C VAL A 337 10.55 10.23 18.31
N TRP A 338 11.47 9.77 19.16
CA TRP A 338 11.94 8.37 19.19
C TRP A 338 10.88 7.39 19.73
N GLY A 339 9.90 7.86 20.49
CA GLY A 339 8.78 7.05 20.96
C GLY A 339 7.67 6.85 19.92
N ALA A 340 7.77 7.48 18.74
CA ALA A 340 6.73 7.42 17.72
C ALA A 340 6.82 6.15 16.87
N ASP A 341 5.72 5.38 16.79
CA ASP A 341 5.58 4.31 15.80
C ASP A 341 5.17 4.91 14.46
N LEU A 342 6.17 5.08 13.58
CA LEU A 342 5.95 5.61 12.24
C LEU A 342 5.68 4.52 11.20
N THR A 343 5.71 3.24 11.58
CA THR A 343 5.71 2.12 10.63
C THR A 343 4.42 2.06 9.82
N LEU A 344 3.26 2.35 10.41
CA LEU A 344 1.97 2.28 9.72
C LEU A 344 1.85 3.26 8.54
N GLY A 345 2.54 4.40 8.61
CA GLY A 345 2.56 5.42 7.56
C GLY A 345 3.32 4.98 6.31
N ALA A 346 4.08 3.89 6.36
CA ALA A 346 4.73 3.31 5.18
C ALA A 346 3.70 2.85 4.14
N VAL A 347 2.49 2.45 4.57
CA VAL A 347 1.35 2.08 3.71
C VAL A 347 0.90 3.25 2.82
N ALA A 348 1.16 4.49 3.22
CA ALA A 348 0.83 5.68 2.42
C ALA A 348 1.75 5.89 1.21
N VAL A 349 2.96 5.31 1.21
CA VAL A 349 4.01 5.62 0.23
C VAL A 349 3.59 5.28 -1.21
N PRO A 350 3.02 4.10 -1.53
CA PRO A 350 2.59 3.79 -2.90
C PRO A 350 1.50 4.75 -3.39
N PHE A 351 0.57 5.16 -2.52
CA PHE A 351 -0.49 6.10 -2.86
C PHE A 351 0.05 7.51 -3.13
N ALA A 352 0.99 7.99 -2.32
CA ALA A 352 1.65 9.27 -2.54
C ALA A 352 2.47 9.26 -3.83
N ALA A 353 3.22 8.19 -4.09
CA ALA A 353 3.99 8.04 -5.32
C ALA A 353 3.08 8.04 -6.56
N TRP A 354 1.94 7.35 -6.49
CA TRP A 354 0.95 7.36 -7.54
C TRP A 354 0.32 8.76 -7.74
N ALA A 355 -0.01 9.46 -6.66
CA ALA A 355 -0.57 10.81 -6.73
C ALA A 355 0.39 11.80 -7.43
N VAL A 356 1.69 11.72 -7.13
CA VAL A 356 2.74 12.51 -7.80
C VAL A 356 2.76 12.22 -9.30
N VAL A 357 2.74 10.95 -9.69
CA VAL A 357 2.83 10.56 -11.11
C VAL A 357 1.53 10.83 -11.87
N ALA A 358 0.37 10.70 -11.22
CA ALA A 358 -0.92 10.99 -11.82
C ALA A 358 -1.05 12.47 -12.26
N GLY A 359 -0.23 13.36 -11.69
CA GLY A 359 -0.16 14.78 -12.06
C GLY A 359 0.77 15.11 -13.22
N VAL A 360 1.59 14.15 -13.66
CA VAL A 360 2.52 14.36 -14.78
C VAL A 360 1.76 14.13 -16.10
N PRO A 361 1.66 15.15 -16.98
CA PRO A 361 1.03 14.99 -18.29
C PRO A 361 1.65 13.82 -19.04
N VAL A 362 0.82 12.96 -19.62
CA VAL A 362 1.30 11.94 -20.56
C VAL A 362 1.66 12.68 -21.85
N PRO A 363 2.92 12.62 -22.33
CA PRO A 363 3.28 13.22 -23.61
C PRO A 363 2.32 12.70 -24.68
N SER A 364 1.62 13.60 -25.36
CA SER A 364 0.69 13.18 -26.40
C SER A 364 1.48 12.41 -27.45
N THR A 365 1.15 11.14 -27.66
CA THR A 365 1.72 10.34 -28.76
C THR A 365 1.05 10.69 -30.08
N ALA A 366 0.33 11.82 -30.17
CA ALA A 366 -0.12 12.32 -31.45
C ALA A 366 1.11 12.35 -32.37
N PRO A 367 1.06 11.67 -33.52
CA PRO A 367 2.16 11.73 -34.47
C PRO A 367 2.43 13.21 -34.67
N ARG A 368 3.65 13.67 -34.33
CA ARG A 368 4.11 14.99 -34.75
C ARG A 368 3.79 15.02 -36.23
N GLY A 369 2.89 15.93 -36.62
CA GLY A 369 2.30 15.93 -37.94
C GLY A 369 3.38 15.57 -38.94
N GLU A 370 3.18 14.45 -39.63
CA GLU A 370 3.55 14.47 -41.04
C GLU A 370 2.79 15.67 -41.57
N ASP A 371 3.49 16.80 -41.70
CA ASP A 371 2.96 17.94 -42.42
C ASP A 371 2.36 17.34 -43.69
N PRO A 372 1.07 17.58 -43.98
CA PRO A 372 0.42 16.96 -45.12
C PRO A 372 1.30 17.24 -46.32
N VAL A 373 1.93 16.18 -46.86
CA VAL A 373 2.80 16.31 -48.02
C VAL A 373 1.93 16.96 -49.08
N PRO A 374 2.25 18.19 -49.53
CA PRO A 374 1.44 18.83 -50.55
C PRO A 374 1.45 17.92 -51.77
N LEU A 375 0.27 17.41 -52.13
CA LEU A 375 0.09 16.69 -53.37
C LEU A 375 0.47 17.68 -54.49
N ALA A 376 1.54 17.36 -55.22
CA ALA A 376 1.92 18.12 -56.40
C ALA A 376 0.75 18.08 -57.38
N ALA A 377 0.31 19.27 -57.81
CA ALA A 377 -0.80 19.48 -58.73
C ALA A 377 -0.44 19.11 -60.17
#